data_AF-A0A3S7P9V0-F1
#
_entry.id   AF-A0A3S7P9V0-F1
#
_cell.length_a   1.000
_cell.length_b   1.000
_cell.length_c   1.000
_cell.angle_alpha   90.00
_cell.angle_beta   90.00
_cell.angle_gamma   90.00
#
_symmetry.space_group_name_H-M   'P 1'
#
loop_
_entity.id
_entity.type
_entity.pdbx_description
1 polymer ?
#
loop_
_entity_poly.entity_id
_entity_poly.type
_entity_poly.pdbx_seq_one_letter_code
_entity_poly.pdbx_strand_id
1 'polypeptide(L)'
;MTDDPWALCHLNDSFDASVLGTKGAQIQWFEDRDALIQFLLEDFVDLLADVGELDEDQTESARERFTLLVEQSLDDRTLMDAINDLASGLRRIAWLGPLSELAELSDDFASGLRAFFWSQYDGDEDDPEAWVPEDLWPQLVECAEEYMVEGDF
;
A
#
# COMPACT_ATOMS: atom_id res chain seq x y z
N MET A 1 19.53 -14.21 -4.51
CA MET A 1 18.31 -13.72 -5.17
C MET A 1 17.33 -13.59 -4.04
N THR A 2 17.35 -12.43 -3.42
CA THR A 2 16.25 -12.03 -2.54
C THR A 2 15.09 -11.76 -3.49
N ASP A 3 13.95 -12.41 -3.30
CA ASP A 3 12.75 -12.06 -4.02
C ASP A 3 12.48 -10.56 -3.76
N ASP A 4 12.16 -9.79 -4.79
CA ASP A 4 11.82 -8.35 -4.71
C ASP A 4 10.31 -8.21 -4.83
N PRO A 5 9.54 -8.58 -3.77
CA PRO A 5 8.09 -8.64 -3.82
C PRO A 5 7.50 -7.24 -3.97
N TRP A 6 6.27 -7.20 -4.48
CA TRP A 6 5.48 -5.98 -4.54
C TRP A 6 4.64 -5.82 -3.29
N ALA A 7 4.47 -4.59 -2.83
CA ALA A 7 3.59 -4.26 -1.71
C ALA A 7 2.46 -3.32 -2.14
N LEU A 8 1.32 -3.47 -1.48
CA LEU A 8 0.20 -2.53 -1.51
C LEU A 8 -0.14 -2.10 -0.09
N CYS A 9 0.03 -0.83 0.21
CA CYS A 9 -0.33 -0.21 1.48
C CYS A 9 -1.63 0.57 1.29
N HIS A 10 -2.71 0.20 1.99
CA HIS A 10 -3.97 0.93 1.94
C HIS A 10 -4.55 1.20 3.33
N LEU A 11 -5.33 2.27 3.40
CA LEU A 11 -5.94 2.82 4.60
C LEU A 11 -7.45 2.77 4.47
N ASN A 12 -8.10 2.42 5.57
CA ASN A 12 -9.55 2.56 5.66
C ASN A 12 -9.91 4.00 6.04
N ASP A 13 -10.34 4.77 5.03
CA ASP A 13 -10.77 6.17 5.15
C ASP A 13 -12.30 6.29 5.32
N SER A 14 -13.01 5.17 5.47
CA SER A 14 -14.45 5.17 5.67
C SER A 14 -14.85 5.92 6.95
N PHE A 15 -16.06 6.48 6.92
CA PHE A 15 -16.62 7.20 8.06
C PHE A 15 -16.65 6.33 9.33
N ASP A 16 -17.00 5.05 9.21
CA ASP A 16 -17.07 4.12 10.35
C ASP A 16 -15.70 3.88 10.98
N ALA A 17 -14.64 3.75 10.18
CA ALA A 17 -13.27 3.64 10.69
C ALA A 17 -12.84 4.91 11.44
N SER A 18 -13.22 6.08 10.92
CA SER A 18 -12.96 7.37 11.57
C SER A 18 -13.64 7.49 12.93
N VAL A 19 -14.89 7.02 13.05
CA VAL A 19 -15.67 7.07 14.30
C VAL A 19 -15.12 6.10 15.35
N LEU A 20 -14.65 4.92 14.94
CA LEU A 20 -14.10 3.90 15.83
C LEU A 20 -12.64 4.15 16.22
N GLY A 21 -11.96 5.10 15.58
CA GLY A 21 -10.56 5.41 15.85
C GLY A 21 -9.59 4.30 15.44
N THR A 22 -10.04 3.33 14.65
CA THR A 22 -9.21 2.25 14.11
C THR A 22 -8.66 2.69 12.77
N LYS A 23 -7.34 3.00 12.70
CA LYS A 23 -6.62 3.06 11.43
C LYS A 23 -6.67 1.64 10.85
N GLY A 24 -7.61 1.38 9.93
CA GLY A 24 -7.71 0.09 9.23
C GLY A 24 -6.62 -0.05 8.16
N ALA A 25 -5.39 0.32 8.53
CA ALA A 25 -4.21 0.34 7.70
C ALA A 25 -3.71 -1.08 7.49
N GLN A 26 -3.44 -1.45 6.24
CA GLN A 26 -3.00 -2.77 5.87
C GLN A 26 -1.91 -2.68 4.81
N ILE A 27 -0.88 -3.50 4.97
CA ILE A 27 0.09 -3.80 3.92
C ILE A 27 -0.11 -5.24 3.47
N GLN A 28 -0.03 -5.47 2.17
CA GLN A 28 -0.09 -6.80 1.57
C GLN A 28 1.09 -6.97 0.62
N TRP A 29 1.69 -8.16 0.64
CA TRP A 29 2.85 -8.51 -0.17
C TRP A 29 2.46 -9.49 -1.28
N PHE A 30 3.01 -9.27 -2.47
CA PHE A 30 2.72 -10.00 -3.70
C PHE A 30 4.03 -10.49 -4.33
N GLU A 31 3.96 -11.62 -5.03
CA GLU A 31 5.13 -12.19 -5.71
C GLU A 31 5.68 -11.23 -6.78
N ASP A 32 4.78 -10.53 -7.49
CA ASP A 32 5.11 -9.58 -8.53
C ASP A 32 3.99 -8.54 -8.73
N ARG A 33 4.23 -7.61 -9.66
CA ARG A 33 3.29 -6.56 -10.03
C ARG A 33 1.97 -7.11 -10.59
N ASP A 34 2.00 -8.17 -11.40
CA ASP A 34 0.80 -8.71 -12.03
C ASP A 34 -0.15 -9.32 -10.99
N ALA A 35 0.40 -9.98 -9.96
CA ALA A 35 -0.37 -10.46 -8.81
C ALA A 35 -1.03 -9.32 -8.03
N LEU A 36 -0.32 -8.20 -7.81
CA LEU A 36 -0.90 -7.00 -7.19
C LEU A 36 -2.02 -6.40 -8.04
N ILE A 37 -1.82 -6.29 -9.35
CA ILE A 37 -2.84 -5.80 -10.27
C ILE A 37 -4.09 -6.70 -10.23
N GLN A 38 -3.92 -8.02 -10.21
CA GLN A 38 -5.06 -8.93 -10.09
C GLN A 38 -5.85 -8.66 -8.81
N PHE A 39 -5.16 -8.50 -7.67
CA PHE A 39 -5.81 -8.13 -6.41
C PHE A 39 -6.58 -6.81 -6.51
N LEU A 40 -6.02 -5.79 -7.18
CA LEU A 40 -6.70 -4.50 -7.38
C LEU A 40 -7.99 -4.63 -8.21
N LEU A 41 -8.03 -5.56 -9.17
CA LEU A 41 -9.19 -5.78 -10.04
C LEU A 41 -10.27 -6.68 -9.42
N GLU A 42 -9.89 -7.50 -8.45
CA GLU A 42 -10.75 -8.49 -7.80
C GLU A 42 -11.04 -8.06 -6.35
N ASP A 43 -10.23 -8.53 -5.41
CA ASP A 43 -10.46 -8.38 -3.97
C ASP A 43 -10.55 -6.92 -3.50
N PHE A 44 -9.76 -6.01 -4.08
CA PHE A 44 -9.81 -4.60 -3.68
C PHE A 44 -11.15 -3.96 -4.05
N VAL A 45 -11.71 -4.30 -5.22
CA VAL A 45 -13.05 -3.82 -5.60
C VAL A 45 -14.11 -4.40 -4.67
N ASP A 46 -13.99 -5.67 -4.28
CA ASP A 46 -14.91 -6.29 -3.33
C ASP A 46 -14.82 -5.63 -1.93
N LEU A 47 -13.62 -5.24 -1.50
CA LEU A 47 -13.44 -4.44 -0.27
C LEU A 47 -14.11 -3.07 -0.37
N LEU A 48 -14.02 -2.40 -1.52
CA LEU A 48 -14.71 -1.12 -1.72
C LEU A 48 -16.22 -1.29 -1.80
N ALA A 49 -16.69 -2.38 -2.42
CA ALA A 49 -18.10 -2.70 -2.53
C ALA A 49 -18.75 -2.92 -1.16
N ASP A 50 -18.08 -3.67 -0.27
CA ASP A 50 -18.52 -3.90 1.11
C ASP A 50 -18.60 -2.58 1.90
N VAL A 51 -17.54 -1.77 1.85
CA VAL A 51 -17.47 -0.49 2.57
C VAL A 51 -18.47 0.54 2.04
N GLY A 52 -18.69 0.58 0.72
CA GLY A 52 -19.59 1.51 0.06
C GLY A 52 -21.04 1.02 -0.02
N GLU A 53 -21.34 -0.19 0.47
CA GLU A 53 -22.63 -0.87 0.33
C GLU A 53 -23.12 -0.95 -1.13
N LEU A 54 -22.20 -1.28 -2.06
CA LEU A 54 -22.52 -1.42 -3.48
C LEU A 54 -23.34 -2.68 -3.74
N ASP A 55 -24.30 -2.60 -4.66
CA ASP A 55 -24.96 -3.78 -5.21
C ASP A 55 -24.09 -4.48 -6.29
N GLU A 56 -24.57 -5.63 -6.77
CA GLU A 56 -23.84 -6.45 -7.75
C GLU A 56 -23.58 -5.72 -9.07
N ASP A 57 -24.55 -4.93 -9.56
CA ASP A 57 -24.42 -4.18 -10.81
C ASP A 57 -23.40 -3.03 -10.68
N GLN A 58 -23.41 -2.37 -9.51
CA GLN A 58 -22.45 -1.33 -9.17
C GLN A 58 -21.04 -1.91 -8.99
N THR A 59 -20.91 -3.08 -8.38
CA THR A 59 -19.62 -3.77 -8.18
C THR A 59 -19.01 -4.17 -9.52
N GLU A 60 -19.80 -4.73 -10.43
CA GLU A 60 -19.32 -5.08 -11.77
C GLU A 60 -18.90 -3.83 -12.56
N SER A 61 -19.70 -2.76 -12.48
CA SER A 61 -19.35 -1.47 -13.09
C SER A 61 -18.04 -0.89 -12.54
N ALA A 62 -17.77 -1.08 -11.25
CA ALA A 62 -16.51 -0.67 -10.63
C ALA A 62 -15.34 -1.51 -11.14
N ARG A 63 -15.49 -2.84 -11.25
CA ARG A 63 -14.45 -3.73 -11.83
C ARG A 63 -14.09 -3.36 -13.26
N GLU A 64 -15.08 -3.09 -14.11
CA GLU A 64 -14.85 -2.60 -15.47
C GLU A 64 -14.07 -1.28 -15.46
N ARG A 65 -14.42 -0.36 -14.54
CA ARG A 65 -13.74 0.93 -14.43
C ARG A 65 -12.29 0.78 -13.98
N PHE A 66 -12.03 -0.07 -12.99
CA PHE A 66 -10.68 -0.38 -12.50
C PHE A 66 -9.83 -1.02 -13.61
N THR A 67 -10.40 -1.96 -14.37
CA THR A 67 -9.73 -2.57 -15.53
C THR A 67 -9.28 -1.52 -16.53
N LEU A 68 -10.17 -0.58 -16.88
CA LEU A 68 -9.82 0.52 -17.78
C LEU A 68 -8.73 1.44 -17.23
N LEU A 69 -8.69 1.66 -15.90
CA LEU A 69 -7.63 2.47 -15.28
C LEU A 69 -6.27 1.77 -15.38
N VAL A 70 -6.21 0.47 -15.13
CA VAL A 70 -4.99 -0.33 -15.28
C VAL A 70 -4.49 -0.31 -16.72
N GLU A 71 -5.37 -0.44 -17.71
CA GLU A 71 -5.01 -0.43 -19.14
C GLU A 71 -4.53 0.94 -19.64
N GLN A 72 -5.02 2.03 -19.04
CA GLN A 72 -4.76 3.40 -19.50
C GLN A 72 -3.65 4.10 -18.73
N SER A 73 -3.31 3.61 -17.54
CA SER A 73 -2.27 4.21 -16.70
C SER A 73 -0.89 3.91 -17.28
N LEU A 74 -0.07 4.96 -17.40
CA LEU A 74 1.27 4.87 -17.98
C LEU A 74 2.31 4.36 -16.96
N ASP A 75 2.02 4.54 -15.68
CA ASP A 75 2.88 4.19 -14.55
C ASP A 75 2.03 3.98 -13.28
N ASP A 76 2.67 3.40 -12.27
CA ASP A 76 2.04 2.98 -11.03
C ASP A 76 1.56 4.12 -10.14
N ARG A 77 2.21 5.30 -10.20
CA ARG A 77 1.76 6.48 -9.46
C ARG A 77 0.49 7.05 -10.07
N THR A 78 0.45 7.17 -11.39
CA THR A 78 -0.75 7.57 -12.12
C THR A 78 -1.92 6.61 -11.84
N LEU A 79 -1.66 5.30 -11.79
CA LEU A 79 -2.67 4.31 -11.43
C LEU A 79 -3.18 4.50 -9.99
N MET A 80 -2.27 4.65 -9.04
CA MET A 80 -2.58 4.88 -7.63
C MET A 80 -3.48 6.11 -7.45
N ASP A 81 -3.12 7.24 -8.06
CA ASP A 81 -3.90 8.48 -7.99
C ASP A 81 -5.30 8.29 -8.57
N ALA A 82 -5.41 7.64 -9.72
CA ALA A 82 -6.71 7.40 -10.37
C ALA A 82 -7.62 6.45 -9.56
N ILE A 83 -7.03 5.43 -8.92
CA ILE A 83 -7.76 4.53 -8.02
C ILE A 83 -8.21 5.28 -6.77
N ASN A 84 -7.33 6.08 -6.16
CA ASN A 84 -7.65 6.87 -4.97
C ASN A 84 -8.77 7.89 -5.22
N ASP A 85 -8.79 8.51 -6.40
CA ASP A 85 -9.89 9.39 -6.81
C ASP A 85 -11.23 8.64 -6.89
N LEU A 86 -11.21 7.40 -7.39
CA LEU A 86 -12.41 6.58 -7.52
C LEU A 86 -12.89 5.99 -6.18
N ALA A 87 -11.94 5.61 -5.31
CA ALA A 87 -12.19 5.00 -4.00
C ALA A 87 -12.36 6.03 -2.87
N SER A 88 -12.44 7.33 -3.22
CA SER A 88 -12.47 8.43 -2.27
C SER A 88 -13.55 8.27 -1.20
N GLY A 89 -13.14 8.38 0.06
CA GLY A 89 -14.02 8.23 1.23
C GLY A 89 -14.36 6.79 1.61
N LEU A 90 -13.80 5.79 0.93
CA LEU A 90 -13.92 4.37 1.27
C LEU A 90 -12.57 3.83 1.74
N ARG A 91 -11.58 3.80 0.85
CA ARG A 91 -10.21 3.37 1.14
C ARG A 91 -9.23 4.15 0.26
N ARG A 92 -8.04 4.41 0.79
CA ARG A 92 -6.96 5.09 0.07
C ARG A 92 -5.71 4.23 0.06
N ILE A 93 -5.11 4.04 -1.11
CA ILE A 93 -3.78 3.48 -1.28
C ILE A 93 -2.77 4.56 -0.85
N ALA A 94 -2.00 4.27 0.19
CA ALA A 94 -0.93 5.13 0.68
C ALA A 94 0.37 4.93 -0.10
N TRP A 95 0.65 3.69 -0.53
CA TRP A 95 1.86 3.36 -1.27
C TRP A 95 1.68 2.04 -2.04
N LEU A 96 2.35 1.92 -3.19
CA LEU A 96 2.48 0.66 -3.92
C LEU A 96 3.80 0.62 -4.71
N GLY A 97 4.42 -0.56 -4.82
CA GLY A 97 5.69 -0.72 -5.51
C GLY A 97 6.49 -1.95 -5.04
N PRO A 98 7.70 -2.17 -5.56
CA PRO A 98 8.59 -3.24 -5.13
C PRO A 98 9.29 -2.93 -3.80
N LEU A 99 9.71 -3.97 -3.07
CA LEU A 99 10.45 -3.86 -1.80
C LEU A 99 11.75 -3.05 -1.94
N SER A 100 12.44 -3.19 -3.06
CA SER A 100 13.62 -2.40 -3.40
C SER A 100 13.35 -0.88 -3.37
N GLU A 101 12.18 -0.45 -3.81
CA GLU A 101 11.78 0.96 -3.73
C GLU A 101 11.48 1.40 -2.30
N LEU A 102 10.88 0.55 -1.45
CA LEU A 102 10.74 0.89 -0.01
C LEU A 102 12.10 1.04 0.67
N ALA A 103 13.07 0.21 0.29
CA ALA A 103 14.40 0.22 0.87
C ALA A 103 15.27 1.42 0.44
N GLU A 104 15.00 2.01 -0.73
CA GLU A 104 15.93 2.99 -1.35
C GLU A 104 15.29 4.33 -1.74
N LEU A 105 13.99 4.36 -2.06
CA LEU A 105 13.35 5.51 -2.69
C LEU A 105 13.00 6.59 -1.65
N SER A 106 13.25 7.86 -1.99
CA SER A 106 12.96 9.01 -1.12
C SER A 106 11.53 9.53 -1.31
N ASP A 107 10.54 8.66 -1.09
CA ASP A 107 9.11 9.00 -1.01
C ASP A 107 8.71 9.13 0.46
N ASP A 108 7.71 9.95 0.77
CA ASP A 108 7.30 10.23 2.16
C ASP A 108 6.97 8.94 2.93
N PHE A 109 6.27 7.98 2.29
CA PHE A 109 5.95 6.70 2.93
C PHE A 109 7.19 5.84 3.14
N ALA A 110 8.02 5.71 2.11
CA ALA A 110 9.23 4.88 2.14
C ALA A 110 10.28 5.43 3.14
N SER A 111 10.50 6.73 3.15
CA SER A 111 11.35 7.41 4.13
C SER A 111 10.81 7.25 5.55
N GLY A 112 9.50 7.41 5.76
CA GLY A 112 8.88 7.20 7.08
C GLY A 112 9.03 5.76 7.59
N LEU A 113 8.84 4.76 6.71
CA LEU A 113 9.08 3.35 7.04
C LEU A 113 10.54 3.11 7.44
N ARG A 114 11.52 3.65 6.69
CA ARG A 114 12.94 3.50 7.03
C ARG A 114 13.30 4.18 8.34
N ALA A 115 12.74 5.36 8.61
CA ALA A 115 12.91 6.05 9.90
C ALA A 115 12.35 5.22 11.06
N PHE A 116 11.19 4.60 10.87
CA PHE A 116 10.63 3.70 11.85
C PHE A 116 11.53 2.47 12.05
N PHE A 117 11.98 1.83 10.97
CA PHE A 117 12.89 0.68 10.99
C PHE A 117 14.19 0.98 11.75
N TRP A 118 14.88 2.07 11.40
CA TRP A 118 16.13 2.45 12.05
C TRP A 118 15.94 2.91 13.50
N SER A 119 14.76 3.41 13.87
CA SER A 119 14.46 3.73 15.28
C SER A 119 14.37 2.48 16.17
N GLN A 120 14.02 1.32 15.60
CA GLN A 120 13.94 0.05 16.31
C GLN A 120 15.27 -0.71 16.29
N TYR A 121 16.11 -0.46 15.28
CA TYR A 121 17.44 -1.04 15.17
C TYR A 121 18.45 -0.24 15.99
N ASP A 122 19.00 -0.87 17.03
CA ASP A 122 20.05 -0.30 17.90
C ASP A 122 21.42 -0.30 17.19
N GLY A 123 21.47 0.30 16.00
CA GLY A 123 22.62 0.35 15.10
C GLY A 123 23.33 1.70 15.10
N ASP A 124 24.55 1.73 14.55
CA ASP A 124 25.37 2.94 14.36
C ASP A 124 24.89 3.85 13.20
N GLU A 125 23.70 3.61 12.64
CA GLU A 125 23.18 4.42 11.53
C GLU A 125 22.56 5.72 12.08
N ASP A 126 23.29 6.82 11.92
CA ASP A 126 22.89 8.14 12.39
C ASP A 126 21.82 8.79 11.47
N ASP A 127 21.66 8.30 10.22
CA ASP A 127 20.66 8.78 9.29
C ASP A 127 19.37 7.94 9.34
N PRO A 128 18.26 8.46 9.88
CA PRO A 128 17.01 7.73 10.01
C PRO A 128 16.38 7.38 8.65
N GLU A 129 16.77 8.02 7.54
CA GLU A 129 16.20 7.70 6.23
C GLU A 129 17.15 6.89 5.35
N ALA A 130 18.28 6.44 5.92
CA ALA A 130 19.29 5.64 5.24
C ALA A 130 18.69 4.44 4.53
N TRP A 131 19.27 4.08 3.38
CA TRP A 131 18.87 2.91 2.62
C TRP A 131 19.05 1.63 3.42
N VAL A 132 18.14 0.68 3.26
CA VAL A 132 18.19 -0.60 3.96
C VAL A 132 18.91 -1.64 3.08
N PRO A 133 20.05 -2.19 3.54
CA PRO A 133 20.77 -3.24 2.80
C PRO A 133 19.88 -4.47 2.55
N GLU A 134 20.09 -5.15 1.42
CA GLU A 134 19.33 -6.36 1.02
C GLU A 134 19.31 -7.46 2.10
N ASP A 135 20.39 -7.61 2.87
CA ASP A 135 20.47 -8.57 3.97
C ASP A 135 19.47 -8.30 5.11
N LEU A 136 18.94 -7.07 5.18
CA LEU A 136 17.96 -6.61 6.18
C LEU A 136 16.53 -6.48 5.63
N TRP A 137 16.31 -6.78 4.35
CA TRP A 137 14.98 -6.70 3.72
C TRP A 137 13.90 -7.58 4.40
N PRO A 138 14.20 -8.81 4.87
CA PRO A 138 13.22 -9.58 5.62
C PRO A 138 12.73 -8.88 6.88
N GLN A 139 13.61 -8.16 7.59
CA GLN A 139 13.25 -7.40 8.78
C GLN A 139 12.48 -6.12 8.41
N LEU A 140 12.79 -5.52 7.26
CA LEU A 140 12.01 -4.39 6.73
C LEU A 140 10.56 -4.80 6.42
N VAL A 141 10.35 -5.99 5.86
CA VAL A 141 9.01 -6.55 5.59
C VAL A 141 8.21 -6.72 6.88
N GLU A 142 8.81 -7.30 7.92
CA GLU A 142 8.18 -7.45 9.24
C GLU A 142 7.88 -6.08 9.87
N CYS A 143 8.83 -5.15 9.77
CA CYS A 143 8.70 -3.80 10.31
C CYS A 143 7.61 -2.98 9.59
N ALA A 144 7.36 -3.23 8.31
CA ALA A 144 6.32 -2.55 7.56
C ALA A 144 4.92 -2.88 8.11
N GLU A 145 4.67 -4.11 8.57
CA GLU A 145 3.40 -4.46 9.23
C GLU A 145 3.19 -3.67 10.52
N GLU A 146 4.24 -3.53 11.34
CA GLU A 146 4.22 -2.74 12.58
C GLU A 146 4.03 -1.25 12.28
N TYR A 147 4.72 -0.74 11.25
CA TYR A 147 4.60 0.65 10.80
C TYR A 147 3.18 0.98 10.35
N MET A 148 2.44 0.07 9.72
CA MET A 148 1.03 0.30 9.39
C MET A 148 0.16 0.54 10.62
N VAL A 149 0.53 0.00 11.79
CA VAL A 149 -0.23 0.12 13.04
C VAL A 149 0.21 1.33 13.86
N GLU A 150 1.51 1.52 14.00
CA GLU A 150 2.11 2.49 14.92
C GLU A 150 2.65 3.74 14.24
N GLY A 151 2.86 3.68 12.93
CA GLY A 151 3.43 4.74 12.12
C GLY A 151 2.50 5.92 11.90
N ASP A 152 3.12 7.06 11.63
CA ASP A 152 2.46 8.29 11.21
C ASP A 152 2.87 8.62 9.76
N PHE A 153 1.95 8.38 8.82
CA PHE A 153 2.06 8.65 7.39
C PHE A 153 0.70 9.05 6.79
#